data_AF-A0A1C7NB37-F1
#
_entry.id   AF-A0A1C7NB37-F1
#
_cell.length_a   1.000
_cell.length_b   1.000
_cell.length_c   1.000
_cell.angle_alpha   90.00
_cell.angle_beta   90.00
_cell.angle_gamma   90.00
#
_symmetry.space_group_name_H-M   'P 1'
#
loop_
_entity.id
_entity.type
_entity.pdbx_description
1 polymer ?
#
loop_
_entity_poly.entity_id
_entity_poly.type
_entity_poly.pdbx_seq_one_letter_code
_entity_poly.pdbx_strand_id
1 'polypeptide(L)'
;MFPKENYFFVKSKFEDLVLSCDGEEKADGDESQLWAYDNGFLACKKSLLAYWDENQSWILMEILGDLKAESKLLQYNRKKTMAHNQRWGFRQGFIYASADPRLVLTAKPEESAVVVSLRVMEDNDPQQWTLEPYEDEPKAPEEEEQEVEEE
;
A
#
# COMPACT_ATOMS: atom_id res chain seq x y z
N MET A 1 12.22 -7.62 -1.92
CA MET A 1 11.25 -7.68 -3.04
C MET A 1 9.85 -7.70 -2.46
N PHE A 2 8.85 -7.19 -3.18
CA PHE A 2 7.45 -7.26 -2.76
C PHE A 2 6.89 -8.68 -2.91
N PRO A 3 5.95 -9.11 -2.04
CA PRO A 3 5.10 -10.28 -2.28
C PRO A 3 4.32 -10.12 -3.59
N LYS A 4 4.15 -11.22 -4.36
CA LYS A 4 3.54 -11.19 -5.69
C LYS A 4 2.13 -11.79 -5.77
N GLU A 5 1.78 -12.68 -4.86
CA GLU A 5 0.60 -13.55 -5.01
C GLU A 5 -0.48 -13.30 -3.96
N ASN A 6 -0.25 -12.39 -3.01
CA ASN A 6 -1.21 -12.06 -1.94
C ASN A 6 -1.10 -10.58 -1.54
N TYR A 7 -2.12 -10.10 -0.81
CA TYR A 7 -2.05 -8.85 -0.08
C TYR A 7 -1.00 -8.90 1.02
N PHE A 8 -0.52 -7.74 1.45
CA PHE A 8 0.42 -7.62 2.56
C PHE A 8 0.23 -6.30 3.29
N PHE A 9 0.61 -6.29 4.57
CA PHE A 9 0.82 -5.08 5.33
C PHE A 9 2.20 -4.51 5.05
N VAL A 10 2.30 -3.18 5.08
CA VAL A 10 3.57 -2.45 5.06
C VAL A 10 3.72 -1.80 6.43
N LYS A 11 4.54 -2.40 7.28
CA LYS A 11 4.73 -1.98 8.68
C LYS A 11 5.93 -1.05 8.79
N SER A 12 5.74 0.07 9.48
CA SER A 12 6.82 0.99 9.82
C SER A 12 7.78 0.33 10.81
N LYS A 13 9.08 0.55 10.68
CA LYS A 13 10.05 0.17 11.73
C LYS A 13 10.25 1.27 12.77
N PHE A 14 9.74 2.48 12.51
CA PHE A 14 9.91 3.63 13.39
C PHE A 14 8.87 3.64 14.50
N GLU A 15 7.61 3.39 14.14
CA GLU A 15 6.48 3.29 15.07
C GLU A 15 5.66 2.03 14.79
N ASP A 16 4.80 1.66 15.74
CA ASP A 16 3.86 0.55 15.60
C ASP A 16 2.65 0.96 14.74
N LEU A 17 2.94 1.41 13.51
CA LEU A 17 2.00 1.89 12.50
C LEU A 17 2.16 1.11 11.19
N VAL A 18 1.10 1.11 10.41
CA VAL A 18 1.05 0.57 9.05
C VAL A 18 0.75 1.67 8.06
N LEU A 19 1.33 1.53 6.87
CA LEU A 19 0.94 2.33 5.71
C LEU A 19 -0.47 1.92 5.26
N SER A 20 -1.38 2.88 5.21
CA SER A 20 -2.73 2.72 4.67
C SER A 20 -2.93 3.55 3.40
N CYS A 21 -4.05 3.31 2.73
CA CYS A 21 -4.60 4.12 1.64
C CYS A 21 -4.51 5.63 1.90
N ASP A 22 -4.63 6.05 3.17
CA ASP A 22 -4.82 7.45 3.57
C ASP A 22 -3.60 8.02 4.34
N GLY A 23 -2.54 7.23 4.57
CA GLY A 23 -1.34 7.67 5.27
C GLY A 23 -0.72 6.60 6.15
N GLU A 24 -0.46 6.94 7.41
CA GLU A 24 0.01 6.00 8.45
C GLU A 24 -1.00 5.93 9.59
N GLU A 25 -1.34 4.72 10.01
CA GLU A 25 -2.31 4.48 11.08
C GLU A 25 -1.99 3.21 11.87
N LYS A 26 -2.70 2.98 12.97
CA LYS A 26 -2.52 1.74 13.76
C LYS A 26 -3.10 0.56 13.02
N ALA A 27 -2.38 -0.56 13.06
CA ALA A 27 -2.86 -1.80 12.47
C ALA A 27 -4.15 -2.27 13.15
N ASP A 28 -5.22 -2.42 12.38
CA ASP A 28 -6.50 -2.97 12.80
C ASP A 28 -7.05 -4.04 11.84
N GLY A 29 -6.33 -4.29 10.72
CA GLY A 29 -6.71 -5.28 9.72
C GLY A 29 -7.71 -4.76 8.68
N ASP A 30 -8.01 -3.45 8.67
CA ASP A 30 -8.87 -2.84 7.65
C ASP A 30 -8.28 -3.00 6.25
N GLU A 31 -9.15 -3.11 5.24
CA GLU A 31 -8.73 -3.28 3.85
C GLU A 31 -7.98 -2.07 3.28
N SER A 32 -8.05 -0.90 3.93
CA SER A 32 -7.21 0.25 3.61
C SER A 32 -5.73 0.02 3.91
N GLN A 33 -5.38 -0.96 4.75
CA GLN A 33 -4.00 -1.25 5.18
C GLN A 33 -3.36 -2.35 4.34
N LEU A 34 -4.14 -2.98 3.48
CA LEU A 34 -3.71 -4.11 2.65
C LEU A 34 -3.28 -3.64 1.27
N TRP A 35 -2.04 -3.98 0.91
CA TRP A 35 -1.44 -3.60 -0.36
C TRP A 35 -1.22 -4.83 -1.24
N ALA A 36 -1.46 -4.67 -2.54
CA ALA A 36 -1.06 -5.59 -3.57
C ALA A 36 0.04 -4.96 -4.44
N TYR A 37 0.95 -5.79 -4.94
CA TYR A 37 1.99 -5.37 -5.85
C TYR A 37 1.91 -6.11 -7.17
N ASP A 38 1.71 -5.38 -8.26
CA ASP A 38 1.78 -5.93 -9.61
C ASP A 38 2.66 -5.06 -10.51
N ASN A 39 3.66 -5.69 -11.12
CA ASN A 39 4.53 -5.10 -12.12
C ASN A 39 5.04 -3.69 -11.73
N GLY A 40 5.46 -3.45 -10.48
CA GLY A 40 5.93 -2.12 -10.08
C GLY A 40 4.85 -1.18 -9.57
N PHE A 41 3.58 -1.54 -9.58
CA PHE A 41 2.51 -0.73 -9.03
C PHE A 41 2.09 -1.24 -7.65
N LEU A 42 1.78 -0.33 -6.75
CA LEU A 42 1.18 -0.62 -5.45
C LEU A 42 -0.29 -0.19 -5.46
N ALA A 43 -1.19 -1.10 -5.12
CA ALA A 43 -2.63 -0.87 -5.07
C ALA A 43 -3.16 -1.21 -3.69
N CYS A 44 -3.99 -0.33 -3.12
CA CYS A 44 -4.65 -0.54 -1.85
C CYS A 44 -5.93 -1.37 -2.06
N LYS A 45 -6.18 -2.41 -1.22
CA LYS A 45 -7.31 -3.34 -1.38
C LYS A 45 -8.66 -2.62 -1.32
N LYS A 46 -8.87 -1.72 -0.36
CA LYS A 46 -10.09 -0.91 -0.24
C LYS A 46 -10.43 -0.15 -1.53
N SER A 47 -9.42 0.43 -2.18
CA SER A 47 -9.60 1.19 -3.42
C SER A 47 -9.91 0.29 -4.62
N LEU A 48 -9.49 -0.97 -4.61
CA LEU A 48 -9.88 -1.94 -5.63
C LEU A 48 -11.36 -2.33 -5.49
N LEU A 49 -11.84 -2.49 -4.25
CA LEU A 49 -13.23 -2.86 -3.95
C LEU A 49 -14.23 -1.76 -4.29
N ALA A 50 -13.89 -0.50 -4.04
CA ALA A 50 -14.77 0.63 -4.29
C ALA A 50 -15.00 0.94 -5.79
N TYR A 51 -14.11 0.48 -6.69
CA TYR A 51 -14.13 0.82 -8.12
C TYR A 51 -14.34 -0.39 -9.03
N TRP A 52 -15.24 -1.29 -8.62
CA TRP A 52 -15.77 -2.40 -9.45
C TRP A 52 -16.72 -1.90 -10.56
N ASP A 53 -16.31 -0.87 -11.29
CA ASP A 53 -16.95 -0.45 -12.53
C ASP A 53 -16.34 -1.21 -13.71
N GLU A 54 -17.14 -1.43 -14.75
CA GLU A 54 -16.89 -2.19 -15.99
C GLU A 54 -15.57 -1.85 -16.72
N ASN A 55 -14.89 -0.78 -16.30
CA ASN A 55 -13.65 -0.26 -16.86
C ASN A 55 -12.36 -0.74 -16.13
N GLN A 56 -12.45 -1.48 -15.02
CA GLN A 56 -11.31 -2.06 -14.26
C GLN A 56 -10.09 -1.13 -14.11
N SER A 57 -10.32 0.13 -13.70
CA SER A 57 -9.21 1.06 -13.47
C SER A 57 -8.63 0.83 -12.08
N TRP A 58 -7.39 0.37 -12.02
CA TRP A 58 -6.67 0.21 -10.75
C TRP A 58 -6.32 1.59 -10.21
N ILE A 59 -6.66 1.83 -8.95
CA ILE A 59 -6.21 2.99 -8.18
C ILE A 59 -4.91 2.62 -7.50
N LEU A 60 -3.88 3.41 -7.77
CA LEU A 60 -2.49 3.11 -7.43
C LEU A 60 -1.89 4.22 -6.58
N MET A 61 -0.91 3.84 -5.75
CA MET A 61 -0.08 4.79 -5.04
C MET A 61 0.74 5.63 -6.02
N GLU A 62 0.66 6.94 -5.89
CA GLU A 62 1.31 7.93 -6.74
C GLU A 62 2.00 9.01 -5.91
N ILE A 63 3.17 9.46 -6.39
CA ILE A 63 3.83 10.68 -5.93
C ILE A 63 3.13 11.89 -6.58
N LEU A 64 2.58 12.80 -5.77
CA LEU A 64 1.89 13.98 -6.26
C LEU A 64 2.81 14.87 -7.10
N GLY A 65 2.47 15.03 -8.39
CA GLY A 65 3.21 15.89 -9.31
C GLY A 65 4.54 15.28 -9.73
N ASP A 66 5.60 16.10 -9.67
CA ASP A 66 6.94 15.72 -10.11
C ASP A 66 7.66 14.82 -9.09
N LEU A 67 8.61 14.02 -9.58
CA LEU A 67 9.50 13.20 -8.76
C LEU A 67 10.49 14.06 -7.97
N LYS A 68 10.07 14.52 -6.79
CA LYS A 68 10.91 15.32 -5.87
C LYS A 68 10.67 14.91 -4.42
N ALA A 69 11.66 15.17 -3.58
CA ALA A 69 11.53 15.01 -2.13
C ALA A 69 10.48 15.96 -1.54
N GLU A 70 9.97 15.60 -0.36
CA GLU A 70 8.85 16.22 0.36
C GLU A 70 7.52 16.24 -0.43
N SER A 71 7.41 15.39 -1.45
CA SER A 71 6.15 15.22 -2.17
C SER A 71 5.22 14.29 -1.40
N LYS A 72 3.96 14.69 -1.31
CA LYS A 72 2.89 13.88 -0.74
C LYS A 72 2.59 12.68 -1.65
N LEU A 73 2.09 11.63 -1.03
CA LEU A 73 1.46 10.53 -1.76
C LEU A 73 -0.02 10.82 -1.97
N LEU A 74 -0.57 10.24 -3.02
CA LEU A 74 -2.01 10.16 -3.25
C LEU A 74 -2.35 8.86 -3.95
N GLN A 75 -3.63 8.59 -4.07
CA GLN A 75 -4.16 7.48 -4.83
C GLN A 75 -4.73 7.98 -6.17
N TYR A 76 -4.31 7.38 -7.28
CA TYR A 76 -4.75 7.81 -8.61
C TYR A 76 -4.90 6.66 -9.59
N ASN A 77 -5.71 6.89 -10.62
CA ASN A 77 -5.89 5.94 -11.71
C ASN A 77 -4.57 5.63 -12.41
N ARG A 78 -4.39 4.36 -12.79
CA ARG A 78 -3.22 3.91 -13.55
C ARG A 78 -3.01 4.74 -14.81
N LYS A 79 -1.83 5.34 -14.93
CA LYS A 79 -1.43 6.08 -16.13
C LYS A 79 -1.00 5.13 -17.24
N LYS A 80 -1.52 5.34 -18.45
CA LYS A 80 -1.12 4.57 -19.66
C LYS A 80 0.29 4.92 -20.14
N THR A 81 0.74 6.14 -19.88
CA THR A 81 2.06 6.68 -20.29
C THR A 81 2.66 7.51 -19.15
N MET A 82 3.99 7.65 -19.10
CA MET A 82 4.69 8.46 -18.09
C MET A 82 4.35 8.09 -16.63
N ALA A 83 4.15 6.80 -16.35
CA ALA A 83 3.81 6.31 -15.01
C ALA A 83 5.00 6.27 -14.03
N HIS A 84 6.05 7.06 -14.24
CA HIS A 84 7.27 7.02 -13.41
C HIS A 84 6.99 7.33 -11.94
N ASN A 85 6.02 8.19 -11.68
CA ASN A 85 5.56 8.57 -10.33
C ASN A 85 4.58 7.58 -9.69
N GLN A 86 4.25 6.47 -10.38
CA GLN A 86 3.40 5.38 -9.89
C GLN A 86 4.17 4.05 -9.76
N ARG A 87 5.49 4.05 -10.03
CA ARG A 87 6.29 2.82 -10.05
C ARG A 87 7.19 2.72 -8.82
N TRP A 88 7.09 1.61 -8.12
CA TRP A 88 7.70 1.35 -6.83
C TRP A 88 8.56 0.09 -6.84
N GLY A 89 9.68 0.15 -6.12
CA GLY A 89 10.53 -0.99 -5.82
C GLY A 89 10.72 -1.13 -4.31
N PHE A 90 11.11 -2.33 -3.87
CA PHE A 90 11.44 -2.59 -2.47
C PHE A 90 12.78 -3.30 -2.33
N ARG A 91 13.72 -2.69 -1.60
CA ARG A 91 15.06 -3.23 -1.35
C ARG A 91 15.59 -2.75 -0.01
N GLN A 92 16.09 -3.70 0.81
CA GLN A 92 16.73 -3.40 2.09
C GLN A 92 15.88 -2.49 3.00
N GLY A 93 14.57 -2.78 3.10
CA GLY A 93 13.64 -2.01 3.93
C GLY A 93 13.15 -0.70 3.31
N PHE A 94 13.72 -0.23 2.19
CA PHE A 94 13.24 0.96 1.51
C PHE A 94 12.21 0.63 0.44
N ILE A 95 11.07 1.31 0.47
CA ILE A 95 10.16 1.44 -0.68
C ILE A 95 10.59 2.69 -1.44
N TYR A 96 10.95 2.54 -2.71
CA TYR A 96 11.56 3.62 -3.51
C TYR A 96 10.86 3.81 -4.86
N ALA A 97 10.91 5.04 -5.36
CA ALA A 97 10.47 5.35 -6.72
C ALA A 97 11.39 4.67 -7.74
N SER A 98 10.84 3.85 -8.63
CA SER A 98 11.64 3.06 -9.58
C SER A 98 12.46 3.94 -10.53
N ALA A 99 11.97 5.15 -10.84
CA ALA A 99 12.66 6.09 -11.71
C ALA A 99 13.80 6.86 -11.01
N ASP A 100 13.76 6.99 -9.68
CA ASP A 100 14.85 7.56 -8.87
C ASP A 100 14.92 6.84 -7.51
N PRO A 101 15.75 5.79 -7.37
CA PRO A 101 15.86 5.03 -6.14
C PRO A 101 16.39 5.79 -4.92
N ARG A 102 16.77 7.07 -5.08
CA ARG A 102 17.10 7.95 -3.95
C ARG A 102 15.86 8.50 -3.27
N LEU A 103 14.71 8.48 -3.94
CA LEU A 103 13.43 8.91 -3.42
C LEU A 103 12.70 7.73 -2.76
N VAL A 104 12.51 7.79 -1.45
CA VAL A 104 11.97 6.70 -0.63
C VAL A 104 10.77 7.14 0.20
N LEU A 105 9.88 6.19 0.50
CA LEU A 105 8.77 6.42 1.42
C LEU A 105 9.30 6.67 2.83
N THR A 106 8.78 7.72 3.45
CA THR A 106 9.20 8.21 4.77
C THR A 106 7.97 8.50 5.61
N ALA A 107 7.91 7.84 6.75
CA ALA A 107 6.95 8.04 7.80
C ALA A 107 7.07 9.47 8.40
N LYS A 108 5.93 10.11 8.61
CA LYS A 108 5.79 11.39 9.32
C LYS A 108 4.66 11.22 10.34
N PRO A 109 4.90 10.47 11.43
CA PRO A 109 3.85 10.12 12.39
C PRO A 109 3.23 11.34 13.08
N GLU A 110 4.03 12.38 13.33
CA GLU A 110 3.54 13.67 13.86
C GLU A 110 2.45 14.31 12.97
N GLU A 111 2.48 14.01 11.66
CA GLU A 111 1.50 14.48 10.68
C GLU A 111 0.52 13.37 10.26
N SER A 112 0.65 12.16 10.82
CA SER A 112 -0.04 10.94 10.40
C SER A 112 0.02 10.73 8.88
N ALA A 113 1.17 11.04 8.29
CA ALA A 113 1.35 11.12 6.84
C ALA A 113 2.57 10.34 6.38
N VAL A 114 2.54 9.94 5.11
CA VAL A 114 3.71 9.38 4.43
C VAL A 114 4.06 10.25 3.23
N VAL A 115 5.34 10.59 3.14
CA VAL A 115 5.89 11.40 2.05
C VAL A 115 7.01 10.66 1.34
N VAL A 116 7.41 11.18 0.19
CA VAL A 116 8.66 10.80 -0.45
C VAL A 116 9.75 11.75 0.02
N SER A 117 10.86 11.23 0.53
CA SER A 117 12.04 12.04 0.87
C SER A 117 13.32 11.42 0.30
N LEU A 118 14.45 12.14 0.42
CA LEU A 118 15.74 11.59 0.04
C LEU A 118 16.16 10.51 1.02
N ARG A 119 16.63 9.38 0.49
CA ARG A 119 17.17 8.27 1.27
C ARG A 119 18.34 8.73 2.13
N VAL A 120 18.24 8.48 3.42
CA VAL A 120 19.33 8.66 4.40
C VAL A 120 19.85 7.29 4.83
N MET A 121 21.15 7.22 5.15
CA MET A 121 21.82 5.97 5.50
C MET A 121 21.97 5.78 7.02
N GLU A 122 21.88 6.86 7.78
CA GLU A 122 21.98 6.91 9.24
C GLU A 122 20.64 7.38 9.80
N ASP A 123 20.26 6.87 10.97
CA ASP A 123 19.01 7.20 11.68
C ASP A 123 17.77 7.19 10.78
N ASN A 124 17.70 6.20 9.90
CA ASN A 124 16.72 6.13 8.81
C ASN A 124 15.51 5.26 9.13
N ASP A 125 15.24 4.97 10.40
CA ASP A 125 14.10 4.18 10.85
C ASP A 125 12.76 4.67 10.26
N PRO A 126 12.47 5.99 10.15
CA PRO A 126 11.27 6.47 9.48
C PRO A 126 11.16 6.11 7.99
N GLN A 127 12.25 5.68 7.36
CA GLN A 127 12.29 5.25 5.96
C GLN A 127 12.34 3.73 5.80
N GLN A 128 12.30 2.99 6.91
CA GLN A 128 12.40 1.54 6.93
C GLN A 128 11.04 0.88 7.13
N TRP A 129 10.77 -0.07 6.25
CA TRP A 129 9.51 -0.80 6.19
C TRP A 129 9.76 -2.30 6.20
N THR A 130 8.84 -3.04 6.81
CA THR A 130 8.72 -4.50 6.65
C THR A 130 7.45 -4.82 5.88
N LEU A 131 7.53 -5.90 5.09
CA LEU A 131 6.39 -6.41 4.33
C LEU A 131 5.93 -7.70 4.99
N GLU A 132 4.68 -7.71 5.44
CA GLU A 132 4.09 -8.87 6.12
C GLU A 132 2.97 -9.43 5.26
N PRO A 133 3.12 -10.64 4.70
CA PRO A 133 2.07 -11.29 3.93
C PRO A 133 0.77 -11.38 4.75
N TYR A 134 -0.35 -11.06 4.11
CA TYR A 134 -1.67 -11.29 4.67
C TYR A 134 -2.17 -12.65 4.20
N GLU A 135 -2.46 -13.53 5.15
CA GLU A 135 -3.15 -14.79 4.90
C GLU A 135 -4.63 -14.55 5.21
N ASP A 136 -5.48 -14.63 4.19
CA ASP A 136 -6.93 -14.60 4.40
C ASP A 136 -7.28 -15.84 5.24
N GLU A 137 -7.73 -15.66 6.48
CA GLU A 137 -8.30 -16.78 7.21
C GLU A 137 -9.50 -17.29 6.40
N PRO A 138 -9.57 -18.60 6.07
CA PRO A 138 -10.71 -19.13 5.34
C PRO A 138 -11.96 -18.86 6.18
N LYS A 139 -12.86 -18.02 5.66
CA LYS A 139 -14.19 -17.84 6.26
C LYS A 139 -14.80 -19.24 6.42
N ALA A 140 -15.08 -19.63 7.66
CA ALA A 140 -15.83 -20.84 7.92
C ALA A 140 -17.13 -20.77 7.08
N PRO A 141 -17.55 -21.87 6.43
CA PRO A 141 -18.80 -21.85 5.67
C PRO A 141 -19.93 -21.38 6.61
N GLU A 142 -20.61 -20.30 6.23
CA GLU A 142 -21.84 -19.88 6.89
C GLU A 142 -22.80 -21.08 6.78
N GLU A 143 -23.18 -21.65 7.92
CA GLU A 143 -24.16 -22.73 7.97
C GLU A 143 -25.47 -22.18 7.39
N GLU A 144 -25.83 -22.60 6.18
CA GLU A 144 -27.16 -22.37 5.63
C GLU A 144 -28.16 -23.03 6.57
N GLU A 145 -28.84 -22.22 7.40
CA GLU A 145 -30.01 -22.66 8.16
C GLU A 145 -31.06 -23.11 7.15
N GLN A 146 -31.16 -24.43 6.95
CA GLN A 146 -32.25 -25.03 6.20
C GLN A 146 -33.54 -24.77 6.97
N GLU A 147 -34.39 -23.88 6.44
CA GLU A 147 -35.78 -23.75 6.85
C GLU A 147 -36.45 -25.11 6.66
N VAL A 148 -36.78 -25.75 7.78
CA VAL A 148 -37.64 -26.93 7.79
C VAL A 148 -39.07 -26.44 7.60
N GLU A 149 -39.59 -26.48 6.37
CA GLU A 149 -41.02 -26.40 6.12
C GLU A 149 -41.68 -27.66 6.71
N GLU A 150 -42.40 -27.52 7.82
CA GLU A 150 -43.34 -28.53 8.32
C GLU A 150 -44.65 -28.44 7.50
N GLU A 151 -44.97 -29.50 6.74
CA GLU A 151 -46.32 -29.79 6.22
C GLU A 151 -47.09 -30.73 7.15
#